data_AF-A0A0E3VWI9-F1
#
_entry.id   AF-A0A0E3VWI9-F1
#
_cell.length_a   1.000
_cell.length_b   1.000
_cell.length_c   1.000
_cell.angle_alpha   90.00
_cell.angle_beta   90.00
_cell.angle_gamma   90.00
#
_symmetry.space_group_name_H-M   'P 1'
#
loop_
_entity.id
_entity.type
_entity.pdbx_description
1 polymer ?
#
loop_
_entity_poly.entity_id
_entity_poly.type
_entity_poly.pdbx_seq_one_letter_code
_entity_poly.pdbx_strand_id
1 'polypeptide(L)'
;MSKDIWKGAWKFEIDRQDRPYLGYYDTRGKTVFRIGCGAHFEMDAVYPGEAPKQDHTKASITIANGKTQMDFAGFNYAGPESFPPDTTMFNQPDLGYPGLAEDKWRALENRLFDLLDSGQPLTISAEGKSYVLPPVALPRWRPRFQKIC
;
A
#
# COMPACT_ATOMS: atom_id res chain seq x y z
N MET A 1 11.59 -0.34 20.55
CA MET A 1 10.66 -1.29 19.92
C MET A 1 11.37 -1.95 18.76
N SER A 2 11.41 -3.28 18.72
CA SER A 2 11.93 -4.01 17.55
C SER A 2 10.97 -3.75 16.38
N LYS A 3 11.49 -3.26 15.26
CA LYS A 3 10.71 -3.15 14.02
C LYS A 3 10.72 -4.53 13.36
N ASP A 4 9.57 -5.18 13.29
CA ASP A 4 9.47 -6.46 12.62
C ASP A 4 9.66 -6.26 11.11
N ILE A 5 10.71 -6.88 10.56
CA ILE A 5 10.96 -6.87 9.11
C ILE A 5 10.13 -7.98 8.49
N TRP A 6 9.17 -7.61 7.64
CA TRP A 6 8.32 -8.57 6.95
C TRP A 6 9.13 -9.27 5.85
N LYS A 7 9.25 -10.60 5.89
CA LYS A 7 9.98 -11.37 4.86
C LYS A 7 9.12 -11.58 3.63
N GLY A 8 9.68 -11.34 2.45
CA GLY A 8 8.91 -11.34 1.21
C GLY A 8 9.69 -10.75 0.05
N ALA A 9 8.98 -10.42 -1.03
CA ALA A 9 9.55 -9.78 -2.20
C ALA A 9 8.56 -8.82 -2.87
N TRP A 10 9.12 -7.76 -3.45
CA TRP A 10 8.39 -6.88 -4.36
C TRP A 10 8.16 -7.57 -5.70
N LYS A 11 6.98 -7.40 -6.27
CA LYS A 11 6.67 -7.75 -7.65
C LYS A 11 5.93 -6.60 -8.33
N PHE A 12 6.23 -6.43 -9.61
CA PHE A 12 5.48 -5.55 -10.48
C PHE A 12 4.79 -6.43 -11.52
N GLU A 13 3.48 -6.27 -11.63
CA GLU A 13 2.60 -7.12 -12.43
C GLU A 13 1.71 -6.23 -13.29
N ILE A 14 1.31 -6.78 -14.43
CA ILE A 14 0.35 -6.18 -15.33
C ILE A 14 -0.74 -7.22 -15.52
N ASP A 15 -1.99 -6.84 -15.26
CA ASP A 15 -3.12 -7.75 -15.42
C ASP A 15 -3.50 -7.93 -16.90
N ARG A 16 -4.54 -8.73 -17.15
CA ARG A 16 -5.00 -9.01 -18.52
C ARG A 16 -5.62 -7.80 -19.24
N GLN A 17 -5.88 -6.71 -18.54
CA GLN A 17 -6.39 -5.44 -19.07
C GLN A 17 -5.29 -4.37 -19.11
N ASP A 18 -4.02 -4.78 -19.11
CA ASP A 18 -2.85 -3.92 -19.08
C ASP A 18 -2.72 -3.05 -17.81
N ARG A 19 -3.46 -3.35 -16.74
CA ARG A 19 -3.47 -2.52 -15.53
C ARG A 19 -2.30 -2.85 -14.61
N PRO A 20 -1.54 -1.83 -14.16
CA PRO A 20 -0.35 -2.04 -13.35
C PRO A 20 -0.70 -2.32 -11.89
N TYR A 21 0.04 -3.26 -11.29
CA TYR A 21 0.04 -3.57 -9.87
C TYR A 21 1.47 -3.64 -9.37
N LEU A 22 1.76 -2.96 -8.25
CA LEU A 22 3.01 -3.09 -7.52
C LEU A 22 2.68 -3.63 -6.14
N GLY A 23 3.19 -4.82 -5.81
CA GLY A 23 2.87 -5.49 -4.56
C GLY A 23 4.12 -6.00 -3.83
N TYR A 24 4.03 -6.04 -2.50
CA TYR A 24 4.94 -6.81 -1.65
C TYR A 24 4.22 -8.07 -1.17
N TYR A 25 4.84 -9.22 -1.39
CA TYR A 25 4.25 -10.52 -1.09
C TYR A 25 5.09 -11.25 -0.04
N ASP A 26 4.45 -11.88 0.93
CA ASP A 26 5.13 -12.71 1.93
C ASP A 26 5.79 -13.95 1.27
N THR A 27 6.56 -14.73 2.04
CA THR A 27 7.25 -15.92 1.53
C THR A 27 6.32 -17.03 1.04
N ARG A 28 5.01 -16.95 1.32
CA ARG A 28 3.96 -17.84 0.82
C ARG A 28 3.20 -17.24 -0.35
N GLY A 29 3.63 -16.08 -0.86
CA GLY A 29 3.01 -15.38 -1.97
C GLY A 29 1.74 -14.60 -1.61
N LYS A 30 1.48 -14.35 -0.32
CA LYS A 30 0.31 -13.58 0.13
C LYS A 30 0.59 -12.09 0.09
N THR A 31 -0.37 -11.27 -0.35
CA THR A 31 -0.17 -9.82 -0.48
C THR A 31 -0.13 -9.14 0.89
N VAL A 32 0.99 -8.51 1.21
CA VAL A 32 1.19 -7.72 2.44
C VAL A 32 0.95 -6.25 2.18
N PHE A 33 1.32 -5.77 0.99
CA PHE A 33 1.09 -4.42 0.53
C PHE A 33 0.84 -4.47 -0.98
N ARG A 34 -0.04 -3.62 -1.51
CA ARG A 34 -0.13 -3.38 -2.95
C ARG A 34 -0.65 -1.98 -3.26
N ILE A 35 -0.21 -1.45 -4.39
CA ILE A 35 -0.92 -0.39 -5.11
C ILE A 35 -1.34 -0.93 -6.48
N GLY A 36 -2.49 -0.50 -6.98
CA GLY A 36 -3.02 -0.98 -8.24
C GLY A 36 -3.94 0.03 -8.92
N CYS A 37 -3.97 -0.02 -10.24
CA CYS A 37 -4.85 0.80 -11.07
C CYS A 37 -5.94 -0.05 -11.72
N GLY A 38 -6.82 -0.63 -10.91
CA GLY A 38 -7.83 -1.60 -11.33
C GLY A 38 -9.05 -0.94 -11.96
N ALA A 39 -10.24 -1.16 -11.38
CA ALA A 39 -11.41 -0.36 -11.72
C ALA A 39 -11.27 1.09 -11.21
N HIS A 40 -10.47 1.26 -10.16
CA HIS A 40 -10.05 2.51 -9.56
C HIS A 40 -8.66 2.32 -8.94
N PHE A 41 -8.07 3.40 -8.42
CA PHE A 41 -6.82 3.30 -7.68
C PHE A 41 -7.08 2.64 -6.32
N GLU A 42 -6.24 1.66 -5.95
CA GLU A 42 -6.28 1.02 -4.64
C GLU A 42 -4.89 1.04 -4.03
N MET A 43 -4.83 1.31 -2.72
CA MET A 43 -3.68 0.99 -1.88
C MET A 43 -4.13 0.10 -0.74
N ASP A 44 -3.58 -1.10 -0.68
CA ASP A 44 -3.82 -2.06 0.39
C ASP A 44 -2.55 -2.31 1.18
N ALA A 45 -2.70 -2.49 2.49
CA ALA A 45 -1.62 -2.88 3.38
C ALA A 45 -2.18 -3.77 4.49
N VAL A 46 -1.41 -4.75 4.96
CA VAL A 46 -1.71 -5.39 6.25
C VAL A 46 -1.74 -4.29 7.30
N TYR A 47 -2.81 -4.23 8.08
CA TYR A 47 -2.96 -3.23 9.13
C TYR A 47 -2.01 -3.55 10.30
N PRO A 48 -1.12 -2.64 10.71
CA PRO A 48 -0.19 -2.89 11.82
C PRO A 48 -0.87 -2.99 13.20
N GLY A 49 -2.01 -2.33 13.39
CA GLY A 49 -2.70 -2.21 14.67
C GLY A 49 -3.59 -3.41 15.01
N GLU A 50 -4.37 -3.29 16.09
CA GLU A 50 -5.36 -4.30 16.48
C GLU A 50 -6.75 -3.89 16.01
N ALA A 51 -6.97 -3.99 14.70
CA ALA A 51 -8.26 -3.70 14.13
C ALA A 51 -9.25 -4.85 14.35
N PRO A 52 -10.52 -4.55 14.69
CA PRO A 52 -11.59 -5.52 14.59
C PRO A 52 -11.62 -6.13 13.18
N LYS A 53 -11.87 -7.44 13.07
CA LYS A 53 -12.08 -8.15 11.79
C LYS A 53 -13.45 -7.82 11.17
N GLN A 54 -13.91 -6.57 11.32
CA GLN A 54 -15.18 -6.08 10.79
C GLN A 54 -14.91 -5.27 9.52
N ASP A 55 -15.65 -5.59 8.47
CA ASP A 55 -15.52 -4.90 7.18
C ASP A 55 -15.91 -3.42 7.28
N HIS A 56 -15.19 -2.60 6.52
CA HIS A 56 -15.39 -1.17 6.36
C HIS A 56 -15.29 -0.34 7.66
N THR A 57 -14.44 -0.75 8.59
CA THR A 57 -14.16 0.03 9.80
C THR A 57 -13.16 1.13 9.50
N LYS A 58 -13.48 2.41 9.79
CA LYS A 58 -12.55 3.53 9.56
C LYS A 58 -11.22 3.30 10.28
N ALA A 59 -10.12 3.57 9.58
CA ALA A 59 -8.78 3.37 10.09
C ALA A 59 -7.79 4.34 9.44
N SER A 60 -6.61 4.43 10.04
CA SER A 60 -5.51 5.22 9.47
C SER A 60 -4.19 4.47 9.59
N ILE A 61 -3.35 4.63 8.58
CA ILE A 61 -1.95 4.19 8.62
C ILE A 61 -1.04 5.35 8.23
N THR A 62 0.20 5.28 8.71
CA THR A 62 1.30 6.12 8.23
C THR A 62 2.29 5.24 7.50
N ILE A 63 2.74 5.69 6.31
CA ILE A 63 3.87 5.09 5.60
C ILE A 63 5.02 6.09 5.62
N ALA A 64 6.20 5.66 6.05
CA ALA A 64 7.38 6.51 6.17
C ALA A 64 8.65 5.82 5.66
N ASN A 65 9.57 6.57 5.06
CA ASN A 65 10.85 6.07 4.57
C ASN A 65 12.06 6.62 5.37
N GLY A 66 11.80 7.19 6.55
CA GLY A 66 12.81 7.83 7.41
C GLY A 66 13.13 9.29 7.05
N LYS A 67 12.77 9.76 5.85
CA LYS A 67 12.92 11.17 5.43
C LYS A 67 11.57 11.86 5.25
N THR A 68 10.64 11.16 4.62
CA THR A 68 9.28 11.61 4.36
C THR A 68 8.30 10.60 4.92
N GLN A 69 7.10 11.08 5.20
CA GLN A 69 5.97 10.26 5.60
C GLN A 69 4.70 10.71 4.88
N MET A 70 3.72 9.84 4.82
CA MET A 70 2.40 10.11 4.29
C MET A 70 1.36 9.35 5.12
N ASP A 71 0.29 10.05 5.50
CA ASP A 71 -0.80 9.50 6.30
C ASP A 71 -1.99 9.20 5.40
N PHE A 72 -2.65 8.08 5.65
CA PHE A 72 -3.77 7.58 4.88
C PHE A 72 -4.97 7.39 5.82
N ALA A 73 -6.14 7.78 5.36
CA ALA A 73 -7.40 7.70 6.11
C ALA A 73 -8.39 6.88 5.28
N GLY A 74 -8.40 5.58 5.56
CA GLY A 74 -9.10 4.57 4.80
C GLY A 74 -9.93 3.67 5.70
N PHE A 75 -10.04 2.40 5.32
CA PHE A 75 -10.89 1.44 6.02
C PHE A 75 -10.20 0.10 6.18
N ASN A 76 -10.46 -0.53 7.31
CA ASN A 76 -10.08 -1.90 7.56
C ASN A 76 -11.14 -2.87 7.01
N TYR A 77 -10.69 -4.04 6.58
CA TYR A 77 -11.55 -5.11 6.08
C TYR A 77 -10.91 -6.49 6.27
N ALA A 78 -11.74 -7.52 6.26
CA ALA A 78 -11.29 -8.90 6.21
C ALA A 78 -10.71 -9.20 4.83
N GLY A 79 -9.41 -9.47 4.78
CA GLY A 79 -8.71 -9.76 3.54
C GLY A 79 -9.21 -11.05 2.86
N PRO A 80 -9.31 -11.11 1.51
CA PRO A 80 -9.48 -12.36 0.77
C PRO A 80 -8.36 -13.36 1.07
N GLU A 81 -8.55 -14.63 0.70
CA GLU A 81 -7.57 -15.70 0.89
C GLU A 81 -6.19 -15.42 0.25
N SER A 82 -6.11 -14.50 -0.71
CA SER A 82 -4.85 -14.04 -1.30
C SER A 82 -3.95 -13.28 -0.33
N PHE A 83 -4.45 -12.89 0.85
CA PHE A 83 -3.71 -12.14 1.86
C PHE A 83 -3.29 -13.03 3.04
N PRO A 84 -2.34 -12.57 3.89
CA PRO A 84 -1.90 -13.37 5.02
C PRO A 84 -3.08 -13.73 5.94
N PRO A 85 -3.22 -15.02 6.33
CA PRO A 85 -4.26 -15.42 7.26
C PRO A 85 -4.10 -14.68 8.59
N ASP A 86 -5.22 -14.52 9.31
CA ASP A 86 -5.27 -13.87 10.63
C ASP A 86 -4.79 -12.42 10.67
N THR A 87 -4.73 -11.76 9.52
CA THR A 87 -4.48 -10.33 9.43
C THR A 87 -5.76 -9.56 9.08
N THR A 88 -5.82 -8.32 9.56
CA THR A 88 -6.77 -7.32 9.04
C THR A 88 -6.05 -6.50 7.99
N MET A 89 -6.72 -6.18 6.90
CA MET A 89 -6.18 -5.29 5.87
C MET A 89 -6.70 -3.89 6.03
N PHE A 90 -5.90 -2.92 5.64
CA PHE A 90 -6.27 -1.54 5.40
C PHE A 90 -6.36 -1.31 3.89
N ASN A 91 -7.40 -0.61 3.45
CA ASN A 91 -7.56 -0.10 2.09
C ASN A 91 -7.71 1.43 2.12
N GLN A 92 -6.95 2.11 1.28
CA GLN A 92 -7.23 3.48 0.86
C GLN A 92 -7.78 3.43 -0.57
N PRO A 93 -9.10 3.56 -0.77
CA PRO A 93 -9.66 3.65 -2.10
C PRO A 93 -9.36 5.04 -2.66
N ASP A 94 -9.04 5.09 -3.95
CA ASP A 94 -9.00 6.29 -4.78
C ASP A 94 -8.10 7.41 -4.26
N LEU A 95 -7.21 7.17 -3.30
CA LEU A 95 -6.45 8.21 -2.58
C LEU A 95 -7.30 9.45 -2.19
N GLY A 96 -8.60 9.26 -1.93
CA GLY A 96 -9.54 10.33 -1.57
C GLY A 96 -10.33 10.98 -2.71
N TYR A 97 -10.22 10.53 -3.97
CA TYR A 97 -11.11 10.94 -5.07
C TYR A 97 -12.53 10.34 -4.91
N PRO A 98 -13.63 10.99 -5.38
CA PRO A 98 -13.74 12.32 -6.00
C PRO A 98 -13.73 13.49 -5.01
N GLY A 99 -13.44 13.27 -3.73
CA GLY A 99 -13.38 14.33 -2.72
C GLY A 99 -12.26 15.36 -2.93
N LEU A 100 -11.42 15.16 -3.95
CA LEU A 100 -10.28 16.00 -4.32
C LEU A 100 -10.37 16.44 -5.77
N ALA A 101 -9.95 17.67 -6.04
CA ALA A 101 -9.68 18.12 -7.41
C ALA A 101 -8.57 17.26 -8.04
N GLU A 102 -8.64 17.06 -9.35
CA GLU A 102 -7.76 16.14 -10.09
C GLU A 102 -6.26 16.47 -9.92
N ASP A 103 -5.91 17.74 -9.94
CA ASP A 103 -4.54 18.23 -9.72
C ASP A 103 -4.01 17.85 -8.33
N LYS A 104 -4.84 18.01 -7.30
CA LYS A 104 -4.50 17.63 -5.92
C LYS A 104 -4.39 16.12 -5.78
N TRP A 105 -5.26 15.37 -6.45
CA TRP A 105 -5.20 13.91 -6.47
C TRP A 105 -3.89 13.43 -7.11
N ARG A 106 -3.52 13.98 -8.29
CA ARG A 106 -2.25 13.68 -8.97
C ARG A 106 -1.02 14.03 -8.15
N ALA A 107 -1.07 15.11 -7.38
CA ALA A 107 0.00 15.48 -6.47
C ALA A 107 0.17 14.44 -5.34
N LEU A 108 -0.92 13.93 -4.79
CA LEU A 108 -0.89 12.86 -3.77
C LEU A 108 -0.38 11.54 -4.35
N GLU A 109 -0.86 11.15 -5.53
CA GLU A 109 -0.40 9.96 -6.24
C GLU A 109 1.12 10.01 -6.46
N ASN A 110 1.63 11.12 -7.01
CA ASN A 110 3.07 11.28 -7.24
C ASN A 110 3.88 11.26 -5.93
N ARG A 111 3.36 11.85 -4.85
CA ARG A 111 4.03 11.81 -3.55
C ARG A 111 4.10 10.39 -2.99
N LEU A 112 3.05 9.58 -3.16
CA LEU A 112 3.10 8.15 -2.82
C LEU A 112 4.15 7.43 -3.69
N PHE A 113 4.21 7.71 -5.00
CA PHE A 113 5.22 7.11 -5.86
C PHE A 113 6.64 7.50 -5.46
N ASP A 114 6.90 8.76 -5.11
CA ASP A 114 8.21 9.23 -4.62
C ASP A 114 8.59 8.55 -3.30
N LEU A 115 7.60 8.30 -2.42
CA LEU A 115 7.81 7.57 -1.16
C LEU A 115 8.27 6.13 -1.45
N LEU A 116 7.58 5.44 -2.36
CA LEU A 116 7.87 4.06 -2.77
C LEU A 116 9.20 3.94 -3.53
N ASP A 117 9.50 4.89 -4.41
CA ASP A 117 10.70 4.92 -5.27
C ASP A 117 11.94 5.49 -4.57
N SER A 118 11.84 5.81 -3.27
CA SER A 118 12.91 6.47 -2.52
C SER A 118 14.19 5.63 -2.32
N GLY A 119 14.16 4.35 -2.68
CA GLY A 119 15.27 3.41 -2.44
C GLY A 119 15.51 3.13 -0.95
N GLN A 120 14.59 3.54 -0.07
CA GLN A 120 14.66 3.34 1.38
C GLN A 120 13.63 2.31 1.85
N PRO A 121 13.87 1.61 2.97
CA PRO A 121 12.87 0.76 3.59
C PRO A 121 11.63 1.56 3.99
N LEU A 122 10.46 0.95 3.87
CA LEU A 122 9.18 1.57 4.22
C LEU A 122 8.72 1.06 5.58
N THR A 123 8.55 1.96 6.54
CA THR A 123 7.87 1.67 7.81
C THR A 123 6.38 1.94 7.64
N ILE A 124 5.54 0.94 7.90
CA ILE A 124 4.08 1.07 7.93
C ILE A 124 3.64 0.97 9.37
N SER A 125 2.91 1.96 9.88
CA SER A 125 2.56 2.06 11.29
C SER A 125 1.12 2.50 11.52
N ALA A 126 0.53 1.98 12.59
CA ALA A 126 -0.78 2.38 13.12
C ALA A 126 -0.83 2.01 14.61
N GLU A 127 -1.52 2.82 15.42
CA GLU A 127 -1.80 2.50 16.85
C GLU A 127 -0.55 2.12 17.67
N GLY A 128 0.60 2.75 17.40
CA GLY A 128 1.87 2.45 18.08
C GLY A 128 2.55 1.15 17.67
N LYS A 129 1.97 0.38 16.73
CA LYS A 129 2.57 -0.81 16.11
C LYS A 129 3.11 -0.47 14.72
N SER A 130 4.11 -1.23 14.27
CA SER A 130 4.70 -1.02 12.95
C SER A 130 5.42 -2.25 12.43
N TYR A 131 5.53 -2.37 11.11
CA TYR A 131 6.43 -3.29 10.43
C TYR A 131 7.21 -2.57 9.34
N VAL A 132 8.24 -3.23 8.82
CA VAL A 132 9.11 -2.69 7.77
C VAL A 132 9.08 -3.56 6.53
N LEU A 133 8.89 -2.93 5.38
CA LEU A 133 9.12 -3.50 4.06
C LEU A 133 10.50 -3.06 3.55
N PRO A 134 11.24 -3.94 2.85
CA PRO A 134 12.49 -3.54 2.20
C PRO A 134 12.22 -2.49 1.11
N PRO A 135 13.24 -1.77 0.63
CA PRO A 135 13.10 -0.83 -0.48
C PRO A 135 12.46 -1.48 -1.71
N VAL A 136 11.68 -0.71 -2.47
CA VAL A 136 11.19 -1.13 -3.79
C VAL A 136 12.38 -1.19 -4.75
N ALA A 137 12.93 -2.38 -4.98
CA ALA A 137 14.08 -2.61 -5.84
C ALA A 137 13.67 -3.14 -7.23
N LEU A 138 12.62 -2.56 -7.81
CA LEU A 138 12.12 -2.95 -9.13
C LEU A 138 12.30 -1.80 -10.13
N PRO A 139 12.86 -2.05 -11.32
CA PRO A 139 12.98 -1.01 -12.33
C PRO A 139 11.64 -0.77 -13.05
N ARG A 140 11.38 0.48 -13.47
CA ARG A 140 10.35 0.87 -14.46
C ARG A 140 8.88 0.55 -14.09
N TRP A 141 8.55 0.35 -12.82
CA TRP A 141 7.15 0.17 -12.39
C TRP A 141 6.36 1.49 -12.50
N ARG A 142 6.92 2.61 -12.04
CA ARG A 142 6.25 3.92 -11.97
C ARG A 142 5.72 4.46 -13.30
N PRO A 143 6.48 4.45 -14.42
CA PRO A 143 5.98 4.98 -15.69
C PRO A 143 4.71 4.29 -16.22
N ARG A 144 4.44 3.05 -15.79
CA ARG A 144 3.21 2.34 -16.18
C ARG A 144 1.98 2.85 -15.44
N PHE A 145 2.13 3.19 -14.15
CA PHE A 145 1.05 3.81 -13.39
C PHE A 145 0.66 5.15 -14.00
N GLN A 146 1.62 6.04 -14.24
CA GLN A 146 1.35 7.39 -14.79
C GLN A 146 0.72 7.42 -16.20
N LYS A 147 0.74 6.30 -16.93
CA LYS A 147 0.13 6.20 -18.25
C LYS A 147 -1.31 5.69 -18.20
N ILE A 148 -1.66 4.96 -17.15
CA ILE A 148 -2.88 4.13 -17.08
C ILE A 148 -3.81 4.63 -15.99
N CYS A 149 -3.24 4.96 -14.83
CA CYS A 149 -3.82 5.93 -13.92
C CYS A 149 -3.59 7.31 -14.54
#